data_AF-A0A1Y0MPZ4-F1
#
_entry.id   AF-A0A1Y0MPZ4-F1
#
_cell.length_a   1.000
_cell.length_b   1.000
_cell.length_c   1.000
_cell.angle_alpha   90.00
_cell.angle_beta   90.00
_cell.angle_gamma   90.00
#
_symmetry.space_group_name_H-M   'P 1'
#
loop_
_entity.id
_entity.type
_entity.pdbx_description
1 polymer ?
#
loop_
_entity_poly.entity_id
_entity_poly.type
_entity_poly.pdbx_seq_one_letter_code
_entity_poly.pdbx_strand_id
1 'polypeptide(L)' 'MSIIFLLLSVSICVAIVFFIAFIISVKRGQYDDTYTPAVRMLFEDELVKERPETSTTTIKDSTNEQL' A
#
# COMPACT_ATOMS: atom_id res chain seq x y z
N MET A 1 -36.64 -2.32 -36.92
CA MET A 1 -35.54 -1.34 -36.75
C MET A 1 -35.63 -0.57 -35.42
N SER A 2 -36.03 -1.23 -34.32
CA SER A 2 -36.07 -0.62 -32.97
C SER A 2 -35.11 -1.32 -32.00
N ILE A 3 -34.83 -2.60 -32.25
CA ILE A 3 -33.96 -3.44 -31.41
C ILE A 3 -32.55 -2.85 -31.24
N ILE A 4 -32.08 -2.11 -32.25
CA ILE A 4 -30.78 -1.44 -32.22
C ILE A 4 -30.71 -0.36 -31.14
N PHE A 5 -31.80 0.39 -30.91
CA PHE A 5 -31.85 1.43 -29.88
C PHE A 5 -31.90 0.82 -28.47
N LEU A 6 -32.56 -0.34 -28.32
CA LEU A 6 -32.57 -1.10 -27.07
C LEU A 6 -31.17 -1.63 -26.72
N LEU A 7 -30.51 -2.28 -27.69
CA LEU A 7 -29.15 -2.81 -27.52
C LEU A 7 -28.13 -1.70 -27.24
N LEU A 8 -28.25 -0.57 -27.94
CA LEU A 8 -27.39 0.59 -27.71
C LEU A 8 -27.56 1.14 -26.29
N SER A 9 -28.80 1.27 -25.81
CA SER A 9 -29.10 1.78 -24.47
C SER A 9 -28.61 0.84 -23.37
N VAL A 10 -28.78 -0.47 -23.52
CA VAL A 10 -28.28 -1.45 -22.53
C VAL A 10 -26.76 -1.47 -22.52
N SER A 11 -26.12 -1.45 -23.69
CA SER A 11 -24.65 -1.43 -23.83
C SER A 11 -24.02 -0.22 -23.12
N ILE A 12 -24.53 0.99 -23.38
CA ILE A 12 -24.00 2.21 -22.75
C ILE A 12 -24.26 2.22 -21.24
N CYS A 13 -25.40 1.71 -20.79
CA CYS A 13 -25.74 1.66 -19.37
C CYS A 13 -24.77 0.76 -18.60
N VAL A 14 -24.49 -0.44 -19.13
CA VAL A 14 -23.50 -1.36 -18.54
C VAL A 14 -22.09 -0.72 -18.55
N ALA A 15 -21.70 -0.08 -19.65
CA ALA A 15 -20.40 0.58 -19.75
C ALA A 15 -20.22 1.69 -18.69
N ILE A 16 -21.24 2.52 -18.46
CA ILE A 16 -21.21 3.59 -17.45
C ILE A 16 -21.11 3.01 -16.04
N VAL A 17 -21.86 1.95 -15.73
CA VAL A 17 -21.80 1.29 -14.41
C VAL A 17 -20.39 0.76 -14.12
N PHE A 18 -19.79 0.04 -15.07
CA PHE A 18 -18.43 -0.46 -14.93
C PHE A 18 -17.40 0.67 -14.85
N PHE A 19 -17.58 1.74 -15.62
CA PHE A 19 -16.69 2.89 -15.58
C PHE A 19 -16.72 3.61 -14.23
N ILE A 20 -17.90 3.83 -13.64
CA ILE A 20 -18.02 4.45 -12.31
C ILE A 20 -17.38 3.54 -11.24
N ALA A 21 -17.65 2.23 -11.29
CA ALA A 21 -17.03 1.27 -10.38
C ALA A 21 -15.50 1.27 -10.50
N PHE A 22 -14.97 1.34 -11.73
CA PHE A 22 -13.54 1.46 -12.00
C PHE A 22 -12.93 2.72 -11.37
N ILE A 23 -13.56 3.89 -11.55
CA ILE A 23 -13.08 5.14 -10.94
C ILE A 23 -13.10 5.07 -9.42
N ILE A 24 -14.16 4.51 -8.81
CA ILE A 24 -14.24 4.33 -7.36
C ILE A 24 -13.10 3.41 -6.88
N SER A 25 -12.83 2.31 -7.58
CA SER A 25 -11.75 1.38 -7.25
C SER A 25 -10.37 2.03 -7.31
N VAL A 26 -10.10 2.82 -8.35
CA VAL A 26 -8.82 3.53 -8.52
C VAL A 26 -8.66 4.62 -7.44
N LYS A 27 -9.73 5.36 -7.14
CA LYS A 27 -9.71 6.40 -6.11
C LYS A 27 -9.64 5.85 -4.68
N ARG A 28 -10.03 4.59 -4.45
CA ARG A 28 -10.02 3.96 -3.12
C ARG A 28 -8.62 3.68 -2.56
N GLY A 29 -7.56 4.18 -3.19
CA GLY A 29 -6.26 4.29 -2.55
C GLY A 29 -5.51 2.98 -2.46
N GLN A 30 -5.71 2.05 -3.41
CA GLN A 30 -4.86 0.85 -3.49
C GLN A 30 -3.37 1.18 -3.77
N TYR A 31 -3.03 2.46 -3.91
CA TYR A 31 -1.69 3.00 -4.08
C TYR A 31 -1.04 3.47 -2.77
N ASP A 32 -1.66 3.23 -1.61
CA ASP A 32 -1.12 3.64 -0.30
C ASP A 32 0.23 2.95 0.02
N ASP A 33 0.49 1.80 -0.61
CA ASP A 33 1.75 1.04 -0.51
C ASP A 33 2.79 1.41 -1.59
N THR A 34 2.78 2.65 -2.10
CA THR A 34 3.79 3.11 -3.10
C THR A 34 5.18 3.35 -2.49
N TYR A 35 5.31 3.31 -1.16
CA TYR A 35 6.59 3.40 -0.47
C TYR A 35 7.18 2.01 -0.21
N THR A 36 7.90 1.51 -1.21
CA THR A 36 8.61 0.23 -1.14
C THR A 36 9.68 0.25 -0.03
N PRO A 37 9.78 -0.77 0.84
CA PRO A 37 10.78 -0.83 1.91
C PRO A 37 12.23 -0.73 1.41
N ALA A 38 12.49 -1.12 0.15
CA ALA A 38 13.80 -0.95 -0.49
C ALA A 38 14.21 0.52 -0.68
N VAL A 39 13.26 1.41 -0.94
CA VAL A 39 13.51 2.86 -1.11
C VAL A 39 13.82 3.50 0.25
N ARG A 40 13.11 3.06 1.28
CA ARG A 40 13.36 3.47 2.66
C ARG A 40 14.77 3.07 3.11
N MET A 41 15.19 1.84 2.83
CA MET A 41 16.53 1.35 3.17
C MET A 41 17.63 2.12 2.42
N LEU A 42 17.45 2.41 1.13
CA LEU A 42 18.44 3.13 0.31
C LEU A 42 18.70 4.58 0.76
N PHE A 43 17.71 5.23 1.40
CA PHE A 43 17.81 6.62 1.86
C PHE A 43 18.02 6.75 3.37
N GLU A 44 17.75 5.70 4.15
CA GLU A 44 18.10 5.63 5.58
C GLU A 44 19.58 5.27 5.79
N ASP A 45 20.22 4.58 4.84
CA ASP A 45 21.64 4.20 4.90
C ASP A 45 22.62 5.38 4.66
N GLU A 46 22.21 6.44 3.95
CA GLU A 46 23.09 7.58 3.62
C GLU A 46 23.07 8.69 4.70
N LEU A 47 22.17 8.62 5.69
CA LEU A 47 22.03 9.64 6.75
C LEU A 47 22.62 9.23 8.11
N VAL A 48 23.50 8.23 8.18
CA VAL A 48 24.30 7.98 9.39
C VAL A 48 25.61 8.77 9.30
N LYS A 49 25.52 10.07 9.59
CA LYS A 49 26.70 10.87 9.93
C LYS A 49 27.18 10.43 11.33
N GLU A 50 28.34 9.79 11.34
CA GLU A 50 29.24 9.48 12.47
C GLU A 50 28.64 9.59 13.88
N ARG A 51 28.22 8.45 14.45
CA ARG A 51 28.39 8.20 15.89
C ARG A 51 28.89 6.77 16.10
N PRO A 52 30.02 6.56 16.79
CA PRO A 52 30.44 5.24 17.17
C PRO A 52 29.53 4.73 18.30
N GLU A 53 29.51 3.41 18.46
CA GLU A 53 29.02 2.64 19.60
C GLU A 53 27.54 2.17 19.59
N THR A 54 27.41 0.91 19.16
CA THR A 54 26.84 -0.20 19.95
C THR A 54 25.31 -0.33 20.03
N SER A 55 24.79 -1.25 19.23
CA SER A 55 23.55 -1.99 19.55
C SER A 55 23.58 -3.42 19.01
N THR A 56 24.35 -4.27 19.71
CA THR A 56 24.11 -5.72 19.71
C THR A 56 23.90 -6.16 21.14
N THR A 57 22.80 -6.88 21.36
CA THR A 57 22.48 -7.72 22.54
C THR A 57 21.74 -7.04 23.69
N THR A 58 20.45 -7.35 23.82
CA THR A 58 19.89 -7.78 25.10
C THR A 58 18.91 -8.93 24.87
N ILE A 59 19.48 -10.13 24.72
CA ILE A 59 18.85 -11.37 25.17
C ILE A 59 19.34 -11.56 26.62
N LYS A 60 18.38 -11.78 27.54
CA LYS A 60 18.48 -12.16 28.97
C LYS A 60 17.97 -11.07 29.91
N ASP A 61 16.66 -11.11 30.13
CA ASP A 61 16.09 -10.72 31.42
C ASP A 61 15.41 -11.96 32.02
N SER A 62 16.20 -12.75 32.75
CA SER A 62 15.72 -13.83 33.61
C SER A 62 16.87 -14.26 34.50
N THR A 63 17.12 -13.51 35.58
CA THR A 63 17.82 -13.99 36.79
C THR A 63 17.47 -13.07 37.96
N ASN A 64 16.84 -13.69 38.97
CA ASN A 64 16.68 -13.25 40.37
C ASN A 64 15.51 -12.33 40.75
N GLU A 65 14.33 -12.94 40.94
CA GLU A 65 13.62 -12.71 42.20
C GLU A 65 14.38 -13.43 43.31
N GLN A 66 15.07 -12.67 44.16
CA GLN A 66 15.56 -13.13 45.44
C GLN A 66 14.40 -13.14 46.44
N LEU A 67 14.06 -14.33 46.94
CA LEU A 67 13.69 -14.61 48.32
C LEU A 67 14.05 -16.07 48.64
#